data_AF-A0A1I7ISP8-F1
#
_entry.id   AF-A0A1I7ISP8-F1
#
_cell.length_a   1.000
_cell.length_b   1.000
_cell.length_c   1.000
_cell.angle_alpha   90.00
_cell.angle_beta   90.00
_cell.angle_gamma   90.00
#
_symmetry.space_group_name_H-M   'P 1'
#
loop_
_entity.id
_entity.type
_entity.pdbx_description
1 polymer ?
#
loop_
_entity_poly.entity_id
_entity_poly.type
_entity_poly.pdbx_seq_one_letter_code
_entity_poly.pdbx_strand_id
1 'polypeptide(L)'
;MSSKLQYTNRVLLSIAFGIANILWFKALYDIYKYQEIRPHFHFPKVFIVLFILGALVTTFLSIFCLKSVWKKGNQITPVEWSWQLLMIWLSIPISVVCTSFVCYWGTIFRSPYWISTIIRQGLLIVPVLAAIVYITKKKESGIFILLLTGFLLLIPNDECYNVFNYWWIDFVGASPLTYLPTLFVILFAITALYGKNKYFILMVVYGLCASALVISLGHRIHWLW
;
A
#
# COMPACT_ATOMS: atom_id res chain seq x y z
N MET A 1 -25.38 7.16 14.95
CA MET A 1 -24.12 6.43 15.22
C MET A 1 -23.18 6.38 14.00
N SER A 2 -23.69 6.31 12.76
CA SER A 2 -22.88 6.28 11.50
C SER A 2 -21.94 7.48 11.28
N SER A 3 -22.34 8.71 11.65
CA SER A 3 -21.54 9.93 11.38
C SER A 3 -20.20 9.98 12.12
N LYS A 4 -20.13 9.48 13.37
CA LYS A 4 -18.89 9.51 14.17
C LYS A 4 -17.84 8.57 13.60
N LEU A 5 -18.20 7.32 13.29
CA LEU A 5 -17.26 6.35 12.72
C LEU A 5 -16.82 6.76 11.32
N GLN A 6 -17.72 7.32 10.52
CA GLN A 6 -17.35 7.88 9.21
C GLN A 6 -16.33 9.01 9.35
N TYR A 7 -16.51 9.93 10.29
CA TYR A 7 -15.53 10.98 10.58
C TYR A 7 -14.19 10.38 11.00
N THR A 8 -14.19 9.42 11.94
CA THR A 8 -12.99 8.68 12.36
C THR A 8 -12.26 8.06 11.17
N ASN A 9 -12.98 7.39 10.26
CA ASN A 9 -12.38 6.79 9.08
C ASN A 9 -11.70 7.82 8.16
N ARG A 10 -12.28 9.02 8.00
CA ARG A 10 -11.66 10.09 7.18
C ARG A 10 -10.37 10.61 7.81
N VAL A 11 -10.37 10.79 9.14
CA VAL A 11 -9.18 11.20 9.90
C VAL A 11 -8.09 10.14 9.76
N LEU A 12 -8.42 8.88 10.05
CA LEU A 12 -7.49 7.75 9.94
C LEU A 12 -6.93 7.59 8.52
N LEU A 13 -7.77 7.71 7.49
CA LEU A 13 -7.34 7.69 6.10
C LEU A 13 -6.34 8.81 5.78
N SER A 14 -6.58 10.02 6.30
CA SER A 14 -5.69 11.17 6.11
C SER A 14 -4.34 10.95 6.79
N ILE A 15 -4.35 10.44 8.03
CA ILE A 15 -3.14 10.08 8.77
C ILE A 15 -2.36 8.99 8.02
N ALA A 16 -3.04 7.94 7.56
CA ALA A 16 -2.40 6.83 6.87
C ALA A 16 -1.76 7.27 5.54
N PHE A 17 -2.43 8.13 4.75
CA PHE A 17 -1.81 8.74 3.57
C PHE A 17 -0.60 9.60 3.95
N GLY A 18 -0.69 10.40 5.01
CA GLY A 18 0.43 11.21 5.49
C GLY A 18 1.65 10.34 5.82
N ILE A 19 1.47 9.29 6.62
CA ILE A 19 2.53 8.35 6.99
C ILE A 19 3.09 7.64 5.75
N ALA A 20 2.24 7.12 4.86
CA ALA A 20 2.67 6.39 3.67
C ALA A 20 3.53 7.28 2.75
N ASN A 21 3.16 8.54 2.55
CA ASN A 21 3.96 9.47 1.75
C ASN A 21 5.28 9.83 2.45
N ILE A 22 5.29 10.05 3.77
CA ILE A 22 6.53 10.28 4.54
C ILE A 22 7.48 9.08 4.38
N LEU A 23 6.97 7.85 4.49
CA LEU A 23 7.78 6.64 4.29
C LEU A 23 8.31 6.53 2.86
N TRP A 24 7.55 6.92 1.85
CA TRP A 24 8.04 6.96 0.46
C TRP A 24 9.19 7.96 0.30
N PHE A 25 9.03 9.19 0.79
CA PHE A 25 10.10 10.18 0.74
C PHE A 25 11.32 9.78 1.58
N LYS A 26 11.11 9.09 2.70
CA LYS A 26 12.20 8.50 3.49
C LYS A 26 12.95 7.45 2.68
N ALA A 27 12.26 6.55 1.98
CA ALA A 27 12.90 5.57 1.10
C ALA A 27 13.71 6.26 -0.03
N LEU A 28 13.21 7.36 -0.61
CA LEU A 28 13.98 8.15 -1.59
C LEU A 28 15.24 8.77 -0.99
N TYR A 29 15.13 9.34 0.21
CA TYR A 29 16.27 9.87 0.94
C TYR A 29 17.30 8.77 1.25
N ASP A 30 16.83 7.59 1.61
CA ASP A 30 17.69 6.44 1.91
C ASP A 30 18.44 5.95 0.67
N ILE A 31 17.81 5.89 -0.51
CA ILE A 31 18.52 5.56 -1.77
C ILE A 31 19.68 6.54 -2.01
N TYR A 32 19.43 7.84 -1.81
CA TYR A 32 20.45 8.87 -1.99
C TYR A 32 21.58 8.72 -0.97
N LYS A 33 21.25 8.59 0.32
CA LYS A 33 22.24 8.44 1.40
C LYS A 33 23.00 7.13 1.37
N TYR A 34 22.41 6.06 0.86
CA TYR A 34 23.06 4.76 0.77
C TYR A 34 24.34 4.82 -0.08
N GLN A 35 24.42 5.72 -1.06
CA GLN A 35 25.63 5.93 -1.86
C GLN A 35 26.80 6.47 -1.03
N GLU A 36 26.53 7.22 0.04
CA GLU A 36 27.56 7.70 0.97
C GLU A 36 28.05 6.56 1.88
N ILE A 37 27.16 5.62 2.24
CA ILE A 37 27.46 4.49 3.14
C ILE A 37 28.16 3.35 2.40
N ARG A 38 27.74 3.07 1.16
CA ARG A 38 28.36 2.09 0.27
C ARG A 38 28.72 2.73 -1.08
N PRO A 39 29.90 3.37 -1.19
CA PRO A 39 30.32 4.09 -2.39
C PRO A 39 30.41 3.22 -3.65
N HIS A 40 30.66 1.91 -3.48
CA HIS A 40 30.75 0.95 -4.58
C HIS A 40 29.38 0.49 -5.10
N PHE A 41 28.29 0.80 -4.39
CA PHE A 41 26.95 0.45 -4.82
C PHE A 41 26.32 1.62 -5.59
N HIS A 42 25.81 1.34 -6.79
CA HIS A 42 25.09 2.33 -7.59
C HIS A 42 23.70 1.81 -7.94
N PHE A 43 22.67 2.38 -7.31
CA PHE A 43 21.30 2.15 -7.74
C PHE A 43 21.11 2.74 -9.15
N PRO A 44 20.51 2.01 -10.12
CA PRO A 44 20.49 2.50 -11.49
C PRO A 44 19.70 3.82 -11.59
N LYS A 45 20.31 4.84 -12.21
CA LYS A 45 19.78 6.22 -12.26
C LYS A 45 18.37 6.31 -12.84
N VAL A 46 18.05 5.47 -13.82
CA VAL A 46 16.71 5.41 -14.43
C VAL A 46 15.66 5.06 -13.38
N PHE A 47 15.93 4.12 -12.47
CA PHE A 47 15.01 3.79 -11.40
C PHE A 47 14.89 4.92 -10.38
N ILE A 48 15.97 5.64 -10.04
CA ILE A 48 15.87 6.82 -9.16
C ILE A 48 14.84 7.82 -9.71
N VAL A 49 14.93 8.15 -10.99
CA VAL A 49 13.99 9.08 -11.65
C VAL A 49 12.56 8.53 -11.59
N LEU A 50 12.36 7.25 -11.88
CA LEU A 50 11.05 6.61 -11.80
C LEU A 50 10.46 6.63 -10.38
N PHE A 51 11.28 6.40 -9.35
CA PHE A 51 10.84 6.45 -7.95
C PHE A 51 10.49 7.87 -7.51
N ILE A 52 11.23 8.88 -7.95
CA ILE A 52 10.91 10.31 -7.70
C ILE A 52 9.58 10.67 -8.35
N LEU A 53 9.40 10.34 -9.64
CA LEU A 53 8.15 10.57 -10.35
C LEU A 53 6.99 9.83 -9.66
N GLY A 54 7.22 8.59 -9.24
CA GLY A 54 6.27 7.80 -8.46
C GLY A 54 5.83 8.52 -7.19
N ALA A 55 6.78 9.00 -6.38
CA ALA A 55 6.48 9.72 -5.14
C ALA A 55 5.69 11.02 -5.38
N LEU A 56 6.05 11.79 -6.40
CA LEU A 56 5.33 13.02 -6.76
C LEU A 56 3.89 12.71 -7.20
N VAL A 57 3.72 11.70 -8.06
CA VAL A 57 2.41 11.27 -8.55
C VAL A 57 1.55 10.74 -7.40
N THR A 58 2.07 9.85 -6.55
CA THR A 58 1.29 9.31 -5.43
C THR A 58 0.97 10.34 -4.37
N THR A 59 1.86 11.30 -4.11
CA THR A 59 1.57 12.45 -3.23
C THR A 59 0.44 13.31 -3.80
N PHE A 60 0.54 13.68 -5.08
CA PHE A 60 -0.50 14.46 -5.75
C PHE A 60 -1.86 13.74 -5.73
N LEU A 61 -1.86 12.44 -6.06
CA LEU A 61 -3.06 11.61 -6.03
C LEU A 61 -3.63 11.46 -4.61
N SER A 62 -2.78 11.34 -3.59
CA SER A 62 -3.18 11.29 -2.18
C SER A 62 -3.93 12.56 -1.80
N ILE A 63 -3.37 13.73 -2.12
CA ILE A 63 -4.00 15.04 -1.87
C ILE A 63 -5.33 15.16 -2.62
N PHE A 64 -5.35 14.79 -3.89
CA PHE A 64 -6.55 14.82 -4.72
C PHE A 64 -7.67 13.92 -4.16
N CYS A 65 -7.34 12.69 -3.79
CA CYS A 65 -8.27 11.74 -3.19
C CYS A 65 -8.78 12.22 -1.82
N LEU A 66 -7.90 12.73 -0.96
CA LEU A 66 -8.29 13.26 0.35
C LEU A 66 -9.21 14.48 0.21
N LYS A 67 -8.90 15.43 -0.67
CA LYS A 67 -9.76 16.58 -0.96
C LYS A 67 -11.16 16.13 -1.42
N SER A 68 -11.21 15.07 -2.22
CA SER A 68 -12.47 14.45 -2.60
C SER A 68 -13.21 13.90 -1.38
N VAL A 69 -12.58 13.03 -0.58
CA VAL A 69 -13.18 12.40 0.61
C VAL A 69 -13.72 13.43 1.62
N TRP A 70 -13.02 14.56 1.80
CA TRP A 70 -13.42 15.62 2.73
C TRP A 70 -14.51 16.57 2.20
N LYS A 71 -14.85 16.54 0.91
CA LYS A 71 -15.90 17.40 0.35
C LYS A 71 -17.27 17.09 0.99
N LYS A 72 -17.99 18.13 1.41
CA LYS A 72 -19.36 18.01 1.97
C LYS A 72 -20.26 17.20 1.03
N GLY A 73 -21.06 16.29 1.58
CA GLY A 73 -21.98 15.42 0.84
C GLY A 73 -21.38 14.12 0.31
N ASN A 74 -20.06 13.91 0.38
CA ASN A 74 -19.49 12.60 0.05
C ASN A 74 -19.86 11.56 1.10
N GLN A 75 -20.58 10.53 0.68
CA GLN A 75 -20.93 9.39 1.50
C GLN A 75 -20.36 8.12 0.91
N ILE A 76 -20.22 7.10 1.76
CA ILE A 76 -19.76 5.78 1.32
C ILE A 76 -20.80 5.21 0.34
N THR A 77 -20.30 4.71 -0.78
CA THR A 77 -21.13 4.27 -1.90
C THR A 77 -22.21 3.24 -1.52
N PRO A 78 -23.38 3.25 -2.19
CA PRO A 78 -24.41 2.22 -2.02
C PRO A 78 -23.88 0.82 -2.40
N VAL A 79 -24.49 -0.22 -1.81
CA VAL A 79 -24.08 -1.64 -1.88
C VAL A 79 -24.57 -2.30 -3.19
N GLU A 80 -24.68 -1.54 -4.27
CA GLU A 80 -25.02 -2.16 -5.55
C GLU A 80 -23.81 -2.97 -5.99
N TRP A 81 -23.96 -4.30 -5.89
CA TRP A 81 -22.99 -5.24 -6.41
C TRP A 81 -22.71 -4.89 -7.85
N SER A 82 -21.45 -4.58 -8.10
CA SER A 82 -21.00 -4.05 -9.36
C SER A 82 -19.59 -4.57 -9.60
N TRP A 83 -19.23 -4.75 -10.86
CA TRP A 83 -17.90 -5.21 -11.25
C TRP A 83 -16.80 -4.33 -10.64
N GLN A 84 -17.06 -3.03 -10.56
CA GLN A 84 -16.17 -2.04 -9.96
C GLN A 84 -15.94 -2.30 -8.47
N LEU A 85 -17.00 -2.60 -7.71
CA LEU A 85 -16.87 -2.92 -6.29
C LEU A 85 -16.01 -4.19 -6.10
N LEU A 86 -16.25 -5.22 -6.90
CA LEU A 86 -15.44 -6.44 -6.88
C LEU A 86 -13.97 -6.15 -7.19
N MET A 87 -13.68 -5.36 -8.23
CA MET A 87 -12.31 -4.97 -8.60
C MET A 87 -11.60 -4.18 -7.49
N ILE A 88 -12.32 -3.30 -6.77
CA ILE A 88 -11.76 -2.58 -5.61
C ILE A 88 -11.29 -3.57 -4.55
N TRP A 89 -12.13 -4.55 -4.20
CA TRP A 89 -11.77 -5.54 -3.17
C TRP A 89 -10.69 -6.52 -3.62
N LEU A 90 -10.70 -6.93 -4.90
CA LEU A 90 -9.68 -7.82 -5.46
C LEU A 90 -8.32 -7.13 -5.62
N SER A 91 -8.29 -5.81 -5.73
CA SER A 91 -7.03 -5.09 -5.88
C SER A 91 -6.06 -5.33 -4.72
N ILE A 92 -6.55 -5.53 -3.50
CA ILE A 92 -5.73 -5.76 -2.31
C ILE A 92 -5.04 -7.13 -2.35
N PRO A 93 -5.72 -8.28 -2.47
CA PRO A 93 -5.03 -9.56 -2.61
C PRO A 93 -4.16 -9.63 -3.87
N ILE A 94 -4.55 -8.96 -4.96
CA ILE A 94 -3.70 -8.85 -6.16
C ILE A 94 -2.41 -8.08 -5.84
N SER A 95 -2.48 -6.96 -5.10
CA SER A 95 -1.28 -6.20 -4.73
C SER A 95 -0.33 -7.04 -3.88
N VAL A 96 -0.86 -7.87 -2.97
CA VAL A 96 -0.07 -8.83 -2.18
C VAL A 96 0.68 -9.79 -3.09
N VAL A 97 0.01 -10.38 -4.08
CA VAL A 97 0.65 -11.27 -5.04
C VAL A 97 1.76 -10.53 -5.80
N CYS A 98 1.49 -9.30 -6.25
CA CYS A 98 2.44 -8.46 -6.97
C CYS A 98 3.68 -8.10 -6.15
N THR A 99 3.55 -7.74 -4.87
CA THR A 99 4.68 -7.32 -4.01
C THR A 99 5.50 -8.49 -3.48
N SER A 100 4.93 -9.68 -3.44
CA SER A 100 5.54 -10.80 -2.69
C SER A 100 6.58 -11.58 -3.50
N PHE A 101 6.71 -11.34 -4.82
CA PHE A 101 7.71 -11.97 -5.68
C PHE A 101 9.17 -11.68 -5.30
N VAL A 102 9.42 -10.59 -4.56
CA VAL A 102 10.75 -10.23 -4.06
C VAL A 102 11.28 -11.24 -3.04
N CYS A 103 10.40 -11.84 -2.22
CA CYS A 103 10.80 -12.59 -1.03
C CYS A 103 10.27 -14.03 -0.98
N TYR A 104 9.86 -14.64 -2.10
CA TYR A 104 9.28 -15.99 -2.06
C TYR A 104 10.31 -17.10 -1.95
N TRP A 105 10.05 -18.04 -1.03
CA TRP A 105 10.58 -19.40 -1.04
C TRP A 105 9.41 -20.39 -1.23
N GLY A 106 9.26 -20.91 -2.44
CA GLY A 106 8.30 -21.97 -2.77
C GLY A 106 6.85 -21.53 -2.97
N THR A 107 6.21 -20.87 -2.00
CA THR A 107 4.76 -20.56 -2.06
C THR A 107 4.43 -19.10 -1.77
N ILE A 108 3.26 -18.67 -2.26
CA ILE A 108 2.79 -17.30 -2.04
C ILE A 108 2.51 -16.99 -0.57
N PHE A 109 2.32 -18.02 0.26
CA PHE A 109 1.91 -17.87 1.65
C PHE A 109 3.08 -17.81 2.63
N ARG A 110 4.33 -17.94 2.17
CA ARG A 110 5.51 -18.03 3.04
C ARG A 110 6.53 -16.94 2.71
N SER A 111 7.02 -16.29 3.76
CA SER A 111 8.15 -15.38 3.74
C SER A 111 9.26 -15.96 4.62
N PRO A 112 10.56 -15.64 4.40
CA PRO A 112 11.63 -16.00 5.32
C PRO A 112 11.36 -15.56 6.76
N TYR A 113 10.63 -14.46 6.93
CA TYR A 113 10.26 -13.92 8.22
C TYR A 113 8.83 -14.29 8.64
N TRP A 114 8.66 -14.71 9.90
CA TRP A 114 7.37 -15.17 10.42
C TRP A 114 6.34 -14.03 10.50
N ILE A 115 6.74 -12.82 10.90
CA ILE A 115 5.83 -11.66 10.94
C ILE A 115 5.34 -11.33 9.53
N SER A 116 6.23 -11.30 8.53
CA SER A 116 5.82 -11.09 7.14
C SER A 116 4.86 -12.18 6.66
N THR A 117 5.03 -13.43 7.10
CA THR A 117 4.13 -14.53 6.73
C THR A 117 2.73 -14.28 7.29
N ILE A 118 2.61 -13.90 8.57
CA ILE A 118 1.34 -13.56 9.21
C ILE A 118 0.67 -12.37 8.52
N ILE A 119 1.41 -11.29 8.28
CA ILE A 119 0.89 -10.10 7.59
C ILE A 119 0.37 -10.47 6.20
N ARG A 120 1.12 -11.29 5.45
CA ARG A 120 0.72 -11.69 4.11
C ARG A 120 -0.56 -12.52 4.10
N GLN A 121 -0.67 -13.51 4.97
CA GLN A 121 -1.90 -14.31 5.11
C GLN A 121 -3.07 -13.44 5.56
N GLY A 122 -2.83 -12.53 6.52
CA GLY A 122 -3.79 -11.54 6.96
C GLY A 122 -4.28 -10.65 5.82
N LEU A 123 -3.39 -10.22 4.92
CA LEU A 123 -3.75 -9.41 3.75
C LEU A 123 -4.55 -10.18 2.68
N LEU A 124 -4.55 -11.50 2.69
CA LEU A 124 -5.41 -12.29 1.81
C LEU A 124 -6.79 -12.54 2.43
N ILE A 125 -6.86 -12.69 3.75
CA ILE A 125 -8.09 -13.03 4.48
C ILE A 125 -8.87 -11.79 4.89
N VAL A 126 -8.21 -10.80 5.49
CA VAL A 126 -8.87 -9.63 6.11
C VAL A 126 -9.63 -8.78 5.09
N PRO A 127 -9.16 -8.53 3.86
CA PRO A 127 -9.96 -7.80 2.87
C PRO A 127 -11.27 -8.50 2.53
N VAL A 128 -11.29 -9.85 2.50
CA VAL A 128 -12.53 -10.61 2.28
C VAL A 128 -13.49 -10.42 3.44
N LEU A 129 -13.00 -10.52 4.68
CA LEU A 129 -13.81 -10.27 5.87
C LEU A 129 -14.34 -8.83 5.92
N ALA A 130 -13.48 -7.85 5.60
CA ALA A 130 -13.86 -6.45 5.52
C ALA A 130 -14.91 -6.20 4.41
N ALA A 131 -14.80 -6.90 3.27
CA ALA A 131 -15.80 -6.85 2.20
C ALA A 131 -17.15 -7.39 2.67
N ILE A 132 -17.16 -8.54 3.35
CA ILE A 132 -18.38 -9.12 3.93
C ILE A 132 -19.03 -8.13 4.91
N VAL A 133 -18.25 -7.55 5.84
CA VAL A 133 -18.76 -6.55 6.80
C VAL A 133 -19.29 -5.31 6.09
N TYR A 134 -18.60 -4.85 5.03
CA TYR A 134 -19.01 -3.70 4.24
C TYR A 134 -20.36 -3.94 3.55
N ILE A 135 -20.57 -5.13 2.98
CA ILE A 135 -21.77 -5.48 2.20
C ILE A 135 -22.97 -5.80 3.10
N THR A 136 -22.74 -6.40 4.28
CA THR A 136 -23.79 -6.91 5.17
C THR A 136 -24.46 -5.87 6.09
N LYS A 137 -24.18 -4.56 5.91
CA LYS A 137 -24.83 -3.35 6.51
C LYS A 137 -23.95 -2.47 7.40
N LYS A 138 -22.67 -2.78 7.66
CA LYS A 138 -21.75 -1.92 8.45
C LYS A 138 -20.59 -1.40 7.59
N LYS A 139 -20.91 -0.56 6.60
CA LYS A 139 -19.95 -0.03 5.62
C LYS A 139 -18.75 0.65 6.27
N GLU A 140 -19.03 1.53 7.23
CA GLU A 140 -18.03 2.26 7.99
C GLU A 140 -17.11 1.30 8.75
N SER A 141 -17.63 0.20 9.28
CA SER A 141 -16.84 -0.82 9.96
C SER A 141 -15.95 -1.60 8.98
N GLY A 142 -16.44 -1.92 7.79
CA GLY A 142 -15.61 -2.56 6.75
C GLY A 142 -14.42 -1.68 6.34
N ILE A 143 -14.66 -0.38 6.15
CA ILE A 143 -13.58 0.59 5.89
C ILE A 143 -12.64 0.72 7.09
N PHE A 144 -13.18 0.76 8.31
CA PHE A 144 -12.38 0.84 9.54
C PHE A 144 -11.45 -0.36 9.68
N ILE A 145 -11.93 -1.58 9.38
CA ILE A 145 -11.12 -2.80 9.38
C ILE A 145 -9.99 -2.68 8.35
N LEU A 146 -10.27 -2.22 7.12
CA LEU A 146 -9.21 -2.00 6.11
C LEU A 146 -8.17 -0.97 6.56
N LEU A 147 -8.60 0.12 7.20
CA LEU A 147 -7.68 1.13 7.73
C LEU A 147 -6.80 0.53 8.83
N LEU A 148 -7.38 -0.24 9.76
CA LEU A 148 -6.63 -0.93 10.80
C LEU A 148 -5.60 -1.88 10.18
N THR A 149 -5.98 -2.66 9.16
CA THR A 149 -5.05 -3.48 8.39
C THR A 149 -3.93 -2.65 7.80
N GLY A 150 -4.23 -1.50 7.19
CA GLY A 150 -3.22 -0.57 6.66
C GLY A 150 -2.22 -0.10 7.72
N PHE A 151 -2.69 0.24 8.93
CA PHE A 151 -1.79 0.58 10.04
C PHE A 151 -0.94 -0.60 10.50
N LEU A 152 -1.47 -1.82 10.51
CA LEU A 152 -0.70 -3.02 10.84
C LEU A 152 0.42 -3.30 9.83
N LEU A 153 0.30 -2.85 8.57
CA LEU A 153 1.38 -2.94 7.57
C LEU A 153 2.57 -2.05 7.88
N LEU A 154 2.39 -1.04 8.74
CA LEU A 154 3.46 -0.15 9.18
C LEU A 154 4.32 -0.77 10.28
N ILE A 155 3.97 -1.96 10.77
CA ILE A 155 4.82 -2.73 11.68
C ILE A 155 6.00 -3.27 10.88
N PRO A 156 7.25 -3.05 11.34
CA PRO A 156 8.44 -3.62 10.71
C PRO A 156 8.29 -5.13 10.49
N ASN A 157 8.45 -5.57 9.24
CA ASN A 157 8.09 -6.94 8.84
C ASN A 157 9.08 -7.60 7.87
N ASP A 158 10.10 -6.87 7.42
CA ASP A 158 11.13 -7.39 6.53
C ASP A 158 12.53 -6.99 7.00
N GLU A 159 13.42 -7.96 7.07
CA GLU A 159 14.82 -7.80 7.50
C GLU A 159 15.78 -7.78 6.29
N CYS A 160 15.25 -7.80 5.06
CA CYS A 160 16.06 -7.79 3.84
C CYS A 160 16.79 -6.46 3.67
N TYR A 161 18.08 -6.43 3.99
CA TYR A 161 18.91 -5.22 3.87
C TYR A 161 19.08 -4.74 2.43
N ASN A 162 18.58 -3.55 2.13
CA ASN A 162 18.68 -2.91 0.82
C ASN A 162 18.67 -1.38 0.93
N VAL A 163 18.83 -0.72 -0.22
CA VAL A 163 18.98 0.75 -0.31
C VAL A 163 17.77 1.53 0.17
N PHE A 164 16.58 0.92 0.20
CA PHE A 164 15.35 1.57 0.62
C PHE A 164 15.13 1.50 2.12
N ASN A 165 15.74 0.51 2.80
CA ASN A 165 15.38 0.16 4.18
C ASN A 165 16.57 -0.01 5.14
N TYR A 166 17.80 0.22 4.68
CA TYR A 166 19.02 0.04 5.48
C TYR A 166 18.91 0.71 6.86
N TRP A 167 18.43 1.96 6.90
CA TRP A 167 18.32 2.75 8.14
C TRP A 167 17.36 2.10 9.15
N TRP A 168 16.24 1.55 8.65
CA TRP A 168 15.28 0.84 9.47
C TRP A 168 15.86 -0.44 10.06
N ILE A 169 16.62 -1.19 9.25
CA ILE A 169 17.24 -2.43 9.71
C ILE A 169 18.36 -2.15 10.70
N ASP A 170 19.20 -1.15 10.45
CA ASP A 170 20.28 -0.76 11.37
C ASP A 170 19.74 -0.27 12.72
N PHE A 171 18.57 0.39 12.75
CA PHE A 171 17.99 0.95 13.97
C PHE A 171 17.00 0.03 14.70
N VAL A 172 16.16 -0.69 13.96
CA VAL A 172 15.03 -1.49 14.50
C VAL A 172 15.21 -2.99 14.27
N GLY A 173 16.08 -3.39 13.34
CA GLY A 173 16.27 -4.78 12.91
C GLY A 173 15.36 -5.21 11.76
N ALA A 174 14.30 -4.46 11.46
CA ALA A 174 13.37 -4.74 10.38
C ALA A 174 12.76 -3.44 9.81
N SER A 175 12.11 -3.54 8.66
CA SER A 175 11.49 -2.43 7.94
C SER A 175 10.03 -2.69 7.60
N PRO A 176 9.15 -1.66 7.61
CA PRO A 176 7.76 -1.78 7.17
C PRO A 176 7.58 -1.60 5.66
N LEU A 177 8.65 -1.26 4.91
CA LEU A 177 8.54 -0.75 3.54
C LEU A 177 8.08 -1.79 2.51
N THR A 178 8.21 -3.08 2.80
CA THR A 178 7.90 -4.18 1.87
C THR A 178 6.45 -4.18 1.43
N TYR A 179 5.52 -3.83 2.31
CA TYR A 179 4.09 -3.73 2.00
C TYR A 179 3.61 -2.29 1.76
N LEU A 180 4.52 -1.31 1.63
CA LEU A 180 4.15 0.07 1.32
C LEU A 180 3.31 0.20 0.04
N PRO A 181 3.61 -0.51 -1.08
CA PRO A 181 2.75 -0.47 -2.26
C PRO A 181 1.33 -0.99 -1.97
N THR A 182 1.21 -2.06 -1.19
CA THR A 182 -0.09 -2.62 -0.76
C THR A 182 -0.84 -1.67 0.15
N LEU A 183 -0.14 -0.94 1.03
CA LEU A 183 -0.74 0.14 1.82
C LEU A 183 -1.36 1.20 0.89
N PHE A 184 -0.63 1.71 -0.10
CA PHE A 184 -1.21 2.66 -1.07
C PHE A 184 -2.43 2.10 -1.80
N VAL A 185 -2.38 0.84 -2.23
CA VAL A 185 -3.54 0.17 -2.84
C VAL A 185 -4.75 0.17 -1.90
N ILE A 186 -4.59 -0.19 -0.62
CA ILE A 186 -5.67 -0.15 0.37
C ILE A 186 -6.22 1.27 0.53
N LEU A 187 -5.36 2.28 0.67
CA LEU A 187 -5.79 3.66 0.87
C LEU A 187 -6.55 4.21 -0.34
N PHE A 188 -6.05 3.96 -1.56
CA PHE A 188 -6.74 4.34 -2.78
C PHE A 188 -8.05 3.54 -2.97
N ALA A 189 -8.06 2.23 -2.70
CA ALA A 189 -9.27 1.42 -2.72
C ALA A 189 -10.35 1.98 -1.78
N ILE A 190 -9.98 2.38 -0.55
CA ILE A 190 -10.90 3.05 0.38
C ILE A 190 -11.44 4.34 -0.24
N THR A 191 -10.59 5.17 -0.87
CA THR A 191 -11.07 6.41 -1.51
C THR A 191 -12.07 6.14 -2.64
N ALA A 192 -11.91 5.04 -3.39
CA ALA A 192 -12.88 4.62 -4.39
C ALA A 192 -14.23 4.19 -3.78
N LEU A 193 -14.23 3.62 -2.57
CA LEU A 193 -15.46 3.28 -1.82
C LEU A 193 -16.23 4.54 -1.37
N TYR A 194 -15.58 5.70 -1.25
CA TYR A 194 -16.24 7.01 -1.06
C TYR A 194 -16.83 7.61 -2.36
N GLY A 195 -16.68 6.92 -3.50
CA GLY A 195 -17.60 7.03 -4.63
C GLY A 195 -17.26 7.99 -5.75
N LYS A 196 -16.19 8.78 -5.65
CA LYS A 196 -15.77 9.67 -6.72
C LYS A 196 -14.62 9.07 -7.52
N ASN A 197 -14.65 9.28 -8.84
CA ASN A 197 -13.56 8.91 -9.75
C ASN A 197 -13.13 7.43 -9.67
N LYS A 198 -14.06 6.52 -9.38
CA LYS A 198 -13.76 5.08 -9.14
C LYS A 198 -12.91 4.46 -10.25
N TYR A 199 -13.22 4.76 -11.51
CA TYR A 199 -12.47 4.24 -12.67
C TYR A 199 -11.01 4.72 -12.69
N PHE A 200 -10.80 6.01 -12.48
CA PHE A 200 -9.47 6.59 -12.40
C PHE A 200 -8.68 5.99 -11.23
N ILE A 201 -9.31 5.86 -10.05
CA ILE A 201 -8.67 5.27 -8.88
C ILE A 201 -8.35 3.79 -9.11
N LEU A 202 -9.24 3.03 -9.74
CA LEU A 202 -8.96 1.65 -10.12
C LEU A 202 -7.78 1.55 -11.07
N MET A 203 -7.71 2.40 -12.10
CA MET A 203 -6.57 2.47 -13.01
C MET A 203 -5.27 2.74 -12.26
N VAL A 204 -5.27 3.70 -11.32
CA VAL A 204 -4.12 3.99 -10.45
C VAL A 204 -3.72 2.76 -9.63
N VAL A 205 -4.69 2.13 -8.97
CA VAL A 205 -4.46 0.97 -8.10
C VAL A 205 -3.86 -0.21 -8.87
N TYR A 206 -4.41 -0.55 -10.03
CA TYR A 206 -3.84 -1.62 -10.86
C TYR A 206 -2.51 -1.23 -11.50
N GLY A 207 -2.30 0.06 -11.80
CA GLY A 207 -0.99 0.58 -12.19
C GLY A 207 0.06 0.42 -11.10
N LEU A 208 -0.30 0.64 -9.83
CA LEU A 208 0.57 0.36 -8.68
C LEU A 208 0.87 -1.14 -8.55
N CYS A 209 -0.12 -2.01 -8.70
CA CYS A 209 0.09 -3.46 -8.71
C CYS A 209 1.04 -3.89 -9.84
N ALA A 210 0.83 -3.40 -11.06
CA ALA A 210 1.70 -3.70 -12.20
C ALA A 210 3.13 -3.19 -11.96
N SER A 211 3.28 -1.98 -11.43
CA SER A 211 4.59 -1.40 -11.09
C SER A 211 5.31 -2.23 -10.01
N ALA A 212 4.59 -2.62 -8.95
CA ALA A 212 5.13 -3.48 -7.90
C ALA A 212 5.54 -4.84 -8.45
N LEU A 213 4.76 -5.43 -9.36
CA LEU A 213 5.09 -6.69 -10.02
C LEU A 213 6.35 -6.56 -10.88
N VAL A 214 6.48 -5.51 -11.68
CA VAL A 214 7.68 -5.24 -12.50
C VAL A 214 8.91 -5.09 -11.61
N ILE A 215 8.82 -4.33 -10.51
CA ILE A 215 9.92 -4.20 -9.55
C ILE A 215 10.25 -5.56 -8.94
N SER A 216 9.24 -6.34 -8.57
CA SER A 216 9.45 -7.63 -7.91
C SER A 216 10.02 -8.71 -8.83
N LEU A 217 9.63 -8.71 -10.10
CA LEU A 217 10.21 -9.59 -11.13
C LEU A 217 11.61 -9.12 -11.51
N GLY A 218 11.79 -7.81 -11.74
CA GLY A 218 13.08 -7.18 -11.97
C GLY A 218 14.07 -7.48 -10.85
N HIS A 219 13.57 -7.59 -9.60
CA HIS A 219 14.35 -8.04 -8.48
C HIS A 219 14.86 -9.47 -8.74
N ARG A 220 13.93 -10.39 -8.93
CA ARG A 220 14.23 -11.81 -9.02
C ARG A 220 15.13 -12.20 -10.21
N ILE A 221 15.02 -11.49 -11.34
CA ILE A 221 15.83 -11.77 -12.53
C ILE A 221 17.15 -10.99 -12.58
N HIS A 222 17.50 -10.27 -11.51
CA HIS A 222 18.70 -9.43 -11.45
C HIS A 222 18.77 -8.36 -12.55
N TRP A 223 17.62 -7.74 -12.86
CA TRP A 223 17.60 -6.57 -13.74
C TRP A 223 17.79 -5.26 -12.97
N LEU A 224 17.50 -5.26 -11.66
CA LEU A 224 17.63 -4.12 -10.77
C LEU A 224 19.00 -4.03 -10.06
N TRP A 225 19.91 -4.99 -10.28
CA TRP A 225 21.29 -5.08 -9.76
C TRP A 225 22.21 -5.83 -10.70
#